data_AF-A0A8J3VLD1-F1
#
_entry.id   AF-A0A8J3VLD1-F1
#
_cell.length_a   1.000
_cell.length_b   1.000
_cell.length_c   1.000
_cell.angle_alpha   90.00
_cell.angle_beta   90.00
_cell.angle_gamma   90.00
#
_symmetry.space_group_name_H-M   'P 1'
#
loop_
_entity.id
_entity.type
_entity.pdbx_description
1 polymer ?
#
loop_
_entity_poly.entity_id
_entity_poly.type
_entity_poly.pdbx_seq_one_letter_code
_entity_poly.pdbx_strand_id
1 'polypeptide(L)'
;MKAPFGAAIRFGAAALLGLALSGLAAAPSHATDPEGGVFPQVVGGVRAAQGEFPWMVRLSMGCGGAMYTQTLILTAAHCVDNLGTGPNTSVGVTWGAVDLQDPARTTRTSDYIHIAPGYNGNGKDWALIRISQPINSPLLKLATDTSLHTGNFTVAGWGAATQGGPQQRFLLKADVPFITDTQCASAGGSYTGLIANEEICAGNWTSGGVDTCQGDSGGPMFKRNAASEWIQVGITSWGIGCAQAMNPGVYTEVRTFASDICAAATILGGCQSGLSVSNPGNQNSALGTAITPVNHTASGGTAPISWSASGLPTGLSINSSSGAISGTPTAAGTFNVNVTAVDSSSPAKTGNAAYTWTVGAPPTPGCSGTNGTDVTVPDLSTVESLITITGCAGNASATSTVAVNIVHTFIGDLVVTLVAPDGSTYVLHNRAGGSADNIVQTYTVNLAGEAADGTWRLRVQDAASGDTGRIDTWTLNLVGGGTPACNGVNGTDVNIPDNSTVTSTIVLAGCTGNAAAASTVQVTIIHTFIGDLVVTLVAPDGSTYVLHNRAGGSADNIVQTYTVNLSSEARNGTWTLRVQDAATADVGRIDTWALSL
;
A
#
# COMPACT_ATOMS: atom_id res chain seq x y z
N MET A 1 -38.70 73.30 26.40
CA MET A 1 -39.72 74.37 26.32
C MET A 1 -40.20 74.49 24.88
N LYS A 2 -41.52 74.42 24.68
CA LYS A 2 -42.35 74.91 23.56
C LYS A 2 -41.71 75.10 22.16
N ALA A 3 -42.21 74.33 21.20
CA ALA A 3 -42.35 74.73 19.79
C ALA A 3 -43.39 75.91 19.69
N PRO A 4 -43.56 76.68 18.58
CA PRO A 4 -44.05 76.14 17.30
C PRO A 4 -43.73 76.90 15.97
N PHE A 5 -43.98 76.20 14.86
CA PHE A 5 -44.57 76.55 13.55
C PHE A 5 -44.55 77.97 12.91
N GLY A 6 -44.31 77.95 11.59
CA GLY A 6 -44.93 78.81 10.56
C GLY A 6 -44.07 78.81 9.27
N ALA A 7 -44.55 78.75 8.03
CA ALA A 7 -45.87 78.58 7.42
C ALA A 7 -45.64 78.21 5.92
N ALA A 8 -46.62 77.53 5.32
CA ALA A 8 -46.60 77.11 3.91
C ALA A 8 -47.29 78.13 2.98
N ILE A 9 -46.85 78.19 1.71
CA ILE A 9 -47.63 78.74 0.59
C ILE A 9 -47.67 77.67 -0.53
N ARG A 10 -48.90 77.36 -0.98
CA ARG A 10 -49.28 76.55 -2.17
C ARG A 10 -49.40 77.49 -3.38
N PHE A 11 -49.19 77.09 -4.64
CA PHE A 11 -50.10 76.31 -5.49
C PHE A 11 -49.45 76.06 -6.87
N GLY A 12 -49.80 74.94 -7.53
CA GLY A 12 -49.60 74.75 -8.96
C GLY A 12 -49.45 73.29 -9.37
N ALA A 13 -50.57 72.59 -9.57
CA ALA A 13 -50.63 71.19 -10.00
C ALA A 13 -50.70 71.06 -11.52
N ALA A 14 -49.94 70.12 -12.10
CA ALA A 14 -50.30 69.39 -13.32
C ALA A 14 -49.55 68.05 -13.36
N ALA A 15 -50.31 66.98 -13.63
CA ALA A 15 -49.95 65.56 -13.69
C ALA A 15 -49.04 65.25 -14.92
N LEU A 16 -48.40 64.10 -15.14
CA LEU A 16 -48.64 62.69 -14.82
C LEU A 16 -47.42 61.90 -15.37
N LEU A 17 -46.78 61.02 -14.58
CA LEU A 17 -46.24 59.68 -14.93
C LEU A 17 -45.24 59.24 -13.84
N GLY A 18 -45.55 58.13 -13.15
CA GLY A 18 -44.64 57.52 -12.20
C GLY A 18 -43.53 56.73 -12.90
N LEU A 19 -42.28 56.96 -12.49
CA LEU A 19 -41.14 56.08 -12.69
C LEU A 19 -40.26 56.16 -11.44
N ALA A 20 -39.87 55.00 -10.93
CA ALA A 20 -39.17 54.82 -9.66
C ALA A 20 -37.79 55.52 -9.65
N LEU A 21 -37.50 56.26 -8.57
CA LEU A 21 -36.17 56.81 -8.28
C LEU A 21 -35.44 55.89 -7.29
N SER A 22 -34.39 55.23 -7.76
CA SER A 22 -33.27 54.76 -6.93
C SER A 22 -32.22 55.88 -6.88
N GLY A 23 -31.92 56.37 -5.67
CA GLY A 23 -30.93 57.43 -5.45
C GLY A 23 -29.50 56.92 -5.64
N LEU A 24 -28.76 57.56 -6.55
CA LEU A 24 -27.30 57.48 -6.63
C LEU A 24 -26.69 58.33 -5.50
N ALA A 25 -25.85 57.70 -4.66
CA ALA A 25 -24.94 58.42 -3.78
C ALA A 25 -23.65 58.76 -4.54
N ALA A 26 -23.21 60.01 -4.42
CA ALA A 26 -22.01 60.55 -5.06
C ALA A 26 -20.73 59.93 -4.47
N ALA A 27 -19.84 59.45 -5.35
CA ALA A 27 -18.48 59.05 -5.01
C ALA A 27 -17.53 60.27 -5.03
N PRO A 28 -16.51 60.35 -4.16
CA PRO A 28 -15.48 61.37 -4.24
C PRO A 28 -14.54 61.07 -5.42
N SER A 29 -14.07 62.15 -6.05
CA SER A 29 -13.26 62.17 -7.27
C SER A 29 -11.88 61.52 -7.08
N HIS A 30 -11.66 60.38 -7.73
CA HIS A 30 -10.32 59.91 -8.07
C HIS A 30 -9.80 60.74 -9.24
N ALA A 31 -8.71 61.46 -9.02
CA ALA A 31 -7.94 62.08 -10.09
C ALA A 31 -7.49 60.98 -11.06
N THR A 32 -7.88 61.12 -12.31
CA THR A 32 -7.35 60.33 -13.44
C THR A 32 -5.91 60.73 -13.66
N ASP A 33 -4.97 59.82 -13.38
CA ASP A 33 -3.59 59.95 -13.84
C ASP A 33 -3.54 59.53 -15.33
N PRO A 34 -2.86 60.27 -16.21
CA PRO A 34 -2.94 60.06 -17.65
C PRO A 34 -2.12 58.84 -18.09
N GLU A 35 -2.66 58.07 -19.03
CA GLU A 35 -1.91 57.12 -19.83
C GLU A 35 -0.75 57.82 -20.57
N GLY A 36 0.45 57.24 -20.49
CA GLY A 36 1.57 57.65 -21.36
C GLY A 36 2.95 57.49 -20.72
N GLY A 37 3.43 56.24 -20.62
CA GLY A 37 4.81 55.96 -20.22
C GLY A 37 5.14 54.48 -20.33
N VAL A 38 5.46 54.01 -21.54
CA VAL A 38 6.05 52.69 -21.76
C VAL A 38 7.45 52.70 -21.15
N PHE A 39 7.63 52.01 -20.03
CA PHE A 39 8.95 51.76 -19.44
C PHE A 39 9.17 50.25 -19.41
N PRO A 40 10.20 49.70 -20.09
CA PRO A 40 10.43 48.26 -20.07
C PRO A 40 10.85 47.81 -18.67
N GLN A 41 10.21 46.73 -18.27
CA GLN A 41 10.25 45.93 -17.05
C GLN A 41 10.66 44.50 -17.50
N VAL A 42 11.27 43.62 -16.66
CA VAL A 42 11.75 42.22 -16.96
C VAL A 42 11.62 41.90 -18.44
N VAL A 43 12.68 42.12 -19.23
CA VAL A 43 12.60 42.55 -20.65
C VAL A 43 11.24 42.22 -21.28
N GLY A 44 10.36 43.21 -21.49
CA GLY A 44 9.01 43.01 -22.05
C GLY A 44 7.88 42.68 -21.06
N GLY A 45 8.15 42.65 -19.75
CA GLY A 45 7.20 42.37 -18.68
C GLY A 45 6.41 43.58 -18.19
N VAL A 46 5.52 43.36 -17.23
CA VAL A 46 4.71 44.38 -16.56
C VAL A 46 4.80 44.27 -15.05
N ARG A 47 4.50 45.35 -14.32
CA ARG A 47 4.50 45.36 -12.85
C ARG A 47 3.45 44.40 -12.31
N ALA A 48 3.86 43.56 -11.36
CA ALA A 48 2.94 42.70 -10.63
C ALA A 48 2.07 43.53 -9.67
N ALA A 49 0.81 43.14 -9.49
CA ALA A 49 -0.03 43.76 -8.48
C ALA A 49 0.39 43.30 -7.07
N GLN A 50 0.15 44.14 -6.05
CA GLN A 50 0.43 43.76 -4.67
C GLN A 50 -0.37 42.51 -4.29
N GLY A 51 0.32 41.49 -3.78
CA GLY A 51 -0.28 40.21 -3.41
C GLY A 51 -0.59 39.27 -4.59
N GLU A 52 -0.22 39.61 -5.82
CA GLU A 52 -0.48 38.75 -6.99
C GLU A 52 0.29 37.42 -6.93
N PHE A 53 1.56 37.48 -6.49
CA PHE A 53 2.43 36.31 -6.32
C PHE A 53 2.96 36.25 -4.88
N PRO A 54 2.12 35.82 -3.93
CA PRO A 54 2.40 35.94 -2.50
C PRO A 54 3.46 34.97 -1.96
N TRP A 55 4.05 34.11 -2.80
CA TRP A 55 5.19 33.24 -2.46
C TRP A 55 6.54 33.86 -2.83
N MET A 56 6.56 34.98 -3.56
CA MET A 56 7.81 35.55 -4.09
C MET A 56 8.74 36.06 -2.99
N VAL A 57 10.03 35.75 -3.16
CA VAL A 57 11.11 36.15 -2.25
C VAL A 57 12.25 36.79 -3.01
N ARG A 58 12.83 37.84 -2.43
CA ARG A 58 14.09 38.47 -2.85
C ARG A 58 15.20 38.09 -1.87
N LEU A 59 16.29 37.54 -2.38
CA LEU A 59 17.47 37.16 -1.60
C LEU A 59 18.57 38.24 -1.65
N SER A 60 19.23 38.51 -0.53
CA SER A 60 20.15 39.65 -0.36
C SER A 60 21.29 39.76 -1.39
N MET A 61 21.70 38.66 -2.05
CA MET A 61 22.79 38.64 -3.02
C MET A 61 22.40 39.06 -4.44
N GLY A 62 21.12 39.19 -4.77
CA GLY A 62 20.75 39.37 -6.18
C GLY A 62 19.62 38.47 -6.67
N CYS A 63 19.46 37.29 -6.07
CA CYS A 63 18.56 36.26 -6.58
C CYS A 63 17.10 36.38 -6.12
N GLY A 64 16.23 35.73 -6.87
CA GLY A 64 14.86 35.41 -6.50
C GLY A 64 14.73 34.05 -5.81
N GLY A 65 13.51 33.74 -5.39
CA GLY A 65 13.11 32.46 -4.86
C GLY A 65 11.61 32.41 -4.62
N ALA A 66 11.12 31.22 -4.24
CA ALA A 66 9.73 31.00 -3.88
C ALA A 66 9.60 30.33 -2.51
N MET A 67 8.59 30.73 -1.76
CA MET A 67 8.21 30.06 -0.51
C MET A 67 7.77 28.62 -0.81
N TYR A 68 8.62 27.68 -0.41
CA TYR A 68 8.38 26.24 -0.49
C TYR A 68 7.64 25.79 0.78
N THR A 69 8.14 26.04 1.98
CA THR A 69 7.34 25.94 3.21
C THR A 69 7.34 27.26 3.95
N GLN A 70 6.66 27.36 5.09
CA GLN A 70 6.72 28.55 5.94
C GLN A 70 8.14 28.88 6.40
N THR A 71 9.08 27.92 6.32
CA THR A 71 10.49 28.08 6.72
C THR A 71 11.49 27.77 5.61
N LEU A 72 11.06 27.31 4.43
CA LEU A 72 11.96 26.92 3.34
C LEU A 72 11.66 27.71 2.08
N ILE A 73 12.73 28.19 1.44
CA ILE A 73 12.70 28.89 0.16
C ILE A 73 13.40 28.01 -0.86
N LEU A 74 12.75 27.77 -2.00
CA LEU A 74 13.35 27.15 -3.16
C LEU A 74 13.97 28.23 -4.06
N THR A 75 15.22 28.03 -4.46
CA THR A 75 15.97 28.92 -5.34
C THR A 75 16.97 28.10 -6.18
N ALA A 76 17.81 28.76 -6.98
CA ALA A 76 18.88 28.12 -7.75
C ALA A 76 20.10 27.84 -6.86
N ALA A 77 20.85 26.77 -7.17
CA ALA A 77 22.08 26.43 -6.48
C ALA A 77 23.16 27.51 -6.69
N HIS A 78 23.32 28.03 -7.91
CA HIS A 78 24.34 29.04 -8.24
C HIS A 78 24.18 30.36 -7.45
N CYS A 79 23.02 30.58 -6.83
CA CYS A 79 22.79 31.75 -5.99
C CYS A 79 23.50 31.67 -4.63
N VAL A 80 23.84 30.46 -4.20
CA VAL A 80 24.35 30.18 -2.84
C VAL A 80 25.46 29.13 -2.81
N ASP A 81 25.94 28.67 -3.97
CA ASP A 81 26.95 27.62 -4.09
C ASP A 81 28.26 27.97 -3.39
N ASN A 82 28.66 29.24 -3.48
CA ASN A 82 29.81 29.82 -2.80
C ASN A 82 29.69 29.82 -1.26
N LEU A 83 28.50 29.62 -0.71
CA LEU A 83 28.25 29.54 0.74
C LEU A 83 28.27 28.10 1.26
N GLY A 84 28.11 27.10 0.39
CA GLY A 84 28.09 25.68 0.73
C GLY A 84 26.81 25.20 1.45
N THR A 85 26.68 23.87 1.56
CA THR A 85 25.60 23.23 2.34
C THR A 85 25.96 23.21 3.82
N GLY A 86 25.07 23.69 4.68
CA GLY A 86 25.26 23.70 6.13
C GLY A 86 24.58 24.87 6.83
N PRO A 87 24.83 25.03 8.14
CA PRO A 87 24.36 26.19 8.90
C PRO A 87 24.88 27.50 8.29
N ASN A 88 23.99 28.44 8.01
CA ASN A 88 24.35 29.72 7.39
C ASN A 88 23.36 30.81 7.80
N THR A 89 23.86 31.96 8.25
CA THR A 89 23.04 33.11 8.67
C THR A 89 23.23 34.37 7.82
N SER A 90 23.99 34.27 6.72
CA SER A 90 24.39 35.42 5.91
C SER A 90 23.36 35.82 4.84
N VAL A 91 22.40 34.95 4.51
CA VAL A 91 21.42 35.26 3.46
C VAL A 91 20.23 36.01 4.06
N GLY A 92 20.10 37.29 3.70
CA GLY A 92 18.89 38.06 3.95
C GLY A 92 17.77 37.66 2.97
N VAL A 93 16.55 37.52 3.48
CA VAL A 93 15.35 37.12 2.76
C VAL A 93 14.31 38.22 2.93
N THR A 94 13.76 38.73 1.83
CA THR A 94 12.64 39.67 1.82
C THR A 94 11.43 39.03 1.15
N TRP A 95 10.30 38.95 1.85
CA TRP A 95 9.07 38.31 1.39
C TRP A 95 7.94 39.32 1.20
N GLY A 96 7.05 39.04 0.23
CA GLY A 96 5.72 39.63 0.13
C GLY A 96 5.65 41.08 -0.34
N ALA A 97 6.77 41.63 -0.82
CA ALA A 97 6.87 43.05 -1.17
C ALA A 97 6.96 43.25 -2.68
N VAL A 98 5.92 43.78 -3.35
CA VAL A 98 6.08 44.22 -4.74
C VAL A 98 7.09 45.35 -4.82
N ASP A 99 7.05 46.29 -3.88
CA ASP A 99 8.02 47.37 -3.74
C ASP A 99 9.07 47.01 -2.68
N LEU A 100 10.34 46.84 -3.07
CA LEU A 100 11.42 46.51 -2.13
C LEU A 100 11.71 47.61 -1.08
N GLN A 101 11.18 48.82 -1.27
CA GLN A 101 11.26 49.90 -0.29
C GLN A 101 10.05 49.98 0.64
N ASP A 102 9.04 49.12 0.46
CA ASP A 102 7.87 49.08 1.34
C ASP A 102 8.31 48.83 2.80
N PRO A 103 7.99 49.72 3.74
CA PRO A 103 8.30 49.52 5.16
C PRO A 103 7.56 48.33 5.78
N ALA A 104 6.45 47.87 5.18
CA ALA A 104 5.68 46.71 5.64
C ALA A 104 6.25 45.37 5.14
N ARG A 105 7.35 45.37 4.38
CA ARG A 105 7.99 44.13 3.93
C ARG A 105 8.46 43.27 5.09
N THR A 106 8.29 41.96 4.96
CA THR A 106 8.82 41.02 5.96
C THR A 106 10.23 40.62 5.58
N THR A 107 11.15 40.70 6.54
CA THR A 107 12.53 40.22 6.35
C THR A 107 12.87 39.10 7.34
N ARG A 108 13.72 38.18 6.89
CA ARG A 108 14.31 37.09 7.66
C ARG A 108 15.76 36.90 7.27
N THR A 109 16.48 36.13 8.05
CA THR A 109 17.81 35.62 7.70
C THR A 109 17.73 34.12 7.53
N SER A 110 18.63 33.54 6.75
CA SER A 110 18.83 32.11 6.75
C SER A 110 19.29 31.60 8.13
N ASP A 111 19.12 30.31 8.37
CA ASP A 111 19.84 29.56 9.40
C ASP A 111 20.52 28.30 8.83
N TYR A 112 20.12 27.85 7.64
CA TYR A 112 20.69 26.70 6.94
C TYR A 112 20.54 26.83 5.42
N ILE A 113 21.52 26.35 4.66
CA ILE A 113 21.49 26.21 3.20
C ILE A 113 21.71 24.75 2.82
N HIS A 114 20.93 24.26 1.86
CA HIS A 114 21.11 22.95 1.25
C HIS A 114 21.15 23.09 -0.27
N ILE A 115 22.32 22.86 -0.85
CA ILE A 115 22.53 22.82 -2.29
C ILE A 115 22.27 21.39 -2.79
N ALA A 116 21.67 21.28 -3.97
CA ALA A 116 21.44 20.00 -4.64
C ALA A 116 22.69 19.09 -4.61
N PRO A 117 22.56 17.83 -4.15
CA PRO A 117 23.67 16.89 -4.17
C PRO A 117 24.24 16.70 -5.58
N GLY A 118 25.54 16.95 -5.74
CA GLY A 118 26.25 16.79 -7.00
C GLY A 118 26.13 17.97 -7.97
N TYR A 119 25.57 19.11 -7.55
CA TYR A 119 25.65 20.35 -8.32
C TYR A 119 27.13 20.73 -8.54
N ASN A 120 27.49 21.05 -9.79
CA ASN A 120 28.86 21.36 -10.20
C ASN A 120 28.96 22.57 -11.15
N GLY A 121 27.89 23.37 -11.25
CA GLY A 121 27.77 24.46 -12.22
C GLY A 121 26.95 24.11 -13.47
N ASN A 122 26.65 22.82 -13.72
CA ASN A 122 25.80 22.38 -14.83
C ASN A 122 24.70 21.43 -14.32
N GLY A 123 23.46 21.62 -14.78
CA GLY A 123 22.31 20.84 -14.33
C GLY A 123 22.06 20.97 -12.83
N LYS A 124 21.04 20.27 -12.32
CA LYS A 124 20.70 20.21 -10.87
C LYS A 124 20.70 21.57 -10.14
N ASP A 125 20.37 22.66 -10.83
CA ASP A 125 20.54 24.01 -10.29
C ASP A 125 19.36 24.37 -9.39
N TRP A 126 19.32 23.74 -8.21
CA TRP A 126 18.34 23.99 -7.17
C TRP A 126 18.98 23.99 -5.77
N ALA A 127 18.44 24.79 -4.88
CA ALA A 127 18.82 24.83 -3.47
C ALA A 127 17.64 25.20 -2.58
N LEU A 128 17.72 24.78 -1.32
CA LEU A 128 16.81 25.16 -0.24
C LEU A 128 17.52 26.07 0.74
N ILE A 129 16.88 27.18 1.07
CA ILE A 129 17.30 28.08 2.15
C ILE A 129 16.28 27.96 3.27
N ARG A 130 16.72 27.53 4.46
CA ARG A 130 15.90 27.58 5.65
C ARG A 130 16.08 28.92 6.35
N ILE A 131 14.96 29.54 6.72
CA ILE A 131 14.93 30.83 7.43
C ILE A 131 14.78 30.64 8.92
N SER A 132 15.39 31.57 9.68
CA SER A 132 15.48 31.54 11.13
C SER A 132 14.14 31.59 11.87
N GLN A 133 13.07 32.09 11.22
CA GLN A 133 11.72 32.16 11.77
C GLN A 133 10.68 32.02 10.66
N PRO A 134 9.56 31.33 10.90
CA PRO A 134 8.55 31.11 9.88
C PRO A 134 7.92 32.42 9.38
N ILE A 135 7.48 32.39 8.12
CA ILE A 135 6.64 33.39 7.49
C ILE A 135 5.32 32.71 7.14
N ASN A 136 4.21 33.26 7.61
CA ASN A 136 2.88 32.77 7.27
C ASN A 136 2.50 33.28 5.87
N SER A 137 2.90 32.55 4.83
CA SER A 137 2.64 32.89 3.43
C SER A 137 1.87 31.77 2.72
N PRO A 138 1.13 32.10 1.66
CA PRO A 138 0.86 31.13 0.61
C PRO A 138 2.16 30.54 0.06
N LEU A 139 2.10 29.27 -0.32
CA LEU A 139 3.23 28.50 -0.80
C LEU A 139 3.05 28.21 -2.30
N LEU A 140 4.14 28.09 -3.05
CA LEU A 140 4.09 27.68 -4.45
C LEU A 140 4.39 26.19 -4.56
N LYS A 141 3.38 25.38 -4.90
CA LYS A 141 3.53 23.93 -5.06
C LYS A 141 4.43 23.60 -6.26
N LEU A 142 5.12 22.46 -6.21
CA LEU A 142 5.95 21.98 -7.33
C LEU A 142 5.16 21.13 -8.32
N ALA A 143 5.52 21.23 -9.60
CA ALA A 143 5.15 20.25 -10.60
C ALA A 143 5.84 18.91 -10.28
N THR A 144 5.14 17.79 -10.49
CA THR A 144 5.65 16.42 -10.23
C THR A 144 5.53 15.50 -11.43
N ASP A 145 4.91 15.98 -12.52
CA ASP A 145 4.70 15.27 -13.77
C ASP A 145 4.81 16.23 -14.96
N THR A 146 4.53 15.73 -16.16
CA THR A 146 4.62 16.48 -17.41
C THR A 146 3.33 17.23 -17.80
N SER A 147 2.29 17.21 -16.97
CA SER A 147 0.97 17.80 -17.29
C SER A 147 1.03 19.32 -17.53
N LEU A 148 2.02 19.99 -16.94
CA LEU A 148 2.25 21.42 -17.08
C LEU A 148 3.49 21.75 -17.91
N HIS A 149 4.13 20.76 -18.54
CA HIS A 149 5.44 20.91 -19.18
C HIS A 149 5.45 21.77 -20.45
N THR A 150 4.30 22.08 -21.05
CA THR A 150 4.22 22.83 -22.33
C THR A 150 3.31 24.06 -22.23
N GLY A 151 3.36 24.92 -23.25
CA GLY A 151 2.54 26.13 -23.36
C GLY A 151 3.24 27.37 -22.78
N ASN A 152 2.47 28.34 -22.28
CA ASN A 152 3.05 29.55 -21.70
C ASN A 152 3.27 29.39 -20.19
N PHE A 153 4.39 29.91 -19.72
CA PHE A 153 4.73 30.03 -18.30
C PHE A 153 4.80 31.49 -17.89
N THR A 154 4.47 31.76 -16.64
CA THR A 154 4.72 33.06 -16.03
C THR A 154 6.04 33.01 -15.28
N VAL A 155 6.88 34.02 -15.50
CA VAL A 155 8.10 34.29 -14.73
C VAL A 155 7.92 35.60 -13.98
N ALA A 156 8.51 35.71 -12.80
CA ALA A 156 8.45 36.94 -12.01
C ALA A 156 9.72 37.16 -11.20
N GLY A 157 10.10 38.42 -11.02
CA GLY A 157 11.28 38.78 -10.24
C GLY A 157 11.59 40.28 -10.21
N TRP A 158 12.73 40.61 -9.58
CA TRP A 158 13.26 41.98 -9.44
C TRP A 158 14.57 42.14 -10.23
N GLY A 159 14.84 41.24 -11.17
CA GLY A 159 15.97 41.32 -12.07
C GLY A 159 15.89 42.52 -13.00
N ALA A 160 16.99 42.77 -13.71
CA ALA A 160 17.14 43.88 -14.62
C ALA A 160 16.07 43.84 -15.71
N ALA A 161 15.47 44.99 -16.00
CA ALA A 161 14.46 45.09 -17.05
C ALA A 161 15.04 45.14 -18.47
N THR A 162 16.36 45.31 -18.59
CA THR A 162 17.12 45.34 -19.82
C THR A 162 18.47 44.68 -19.58
N GLN A 163 19.04 44.03 -20.60
CA GLN A 163 20.35 43.40 -20.50
C GLN A 163 21.40 44.42 -20.02
N GLY A 164 22.11 44.10 -18.93
CA GLY A 164 23.11 44.99 -18.33
C GLY A 164 22.53 46.20 -17.57
N GLY A 165 21.22 46.27 -17.41
CA GLY A 165 20.53 47.31 -16.63
C GLY A 165 20.55 47.04 -15.11
N PRO A 166 20.11 48.02 -14.29
CA PRO A 166 20.00 47.82 -12.85
C PRO A 166 18.82 46.91 -12.48
N GLN A 167 18.95 46.21 -11.35
CA GLN A 167 17.83 45.50 -10.72
C GLN A 167 16.68 46.46 -10.40
N GLN A 168 15.48 45.91 -10.41
CA GLN A 168 14.26 46.68 -10.34
C GLN A 168 13.78 46.81 -8.89
N ARG A 169 13.28 47.99 -8.52
CA ARG A 169 12.65 48.21 -7.21
C ARG A 169 11.32 47.45 -7.08
N PHE A 170 10.58 47.35 -8.19
CA PHE A 170 9.27 46.75 -8.23
C PHE A 170 9.33 45.32 -8.78
N LEU A 171 8.45 44.44 -8.27
CA LEU A 171 8.27 43.09 -8.80
C LEU A 171 7.60 43.18 -10.17
N LEU A 172 8.17 42.46 -11.12
CA LEU A 172 7.73 42.43 -12.50
C LEU A 172 7.40 40.99 -12.88
N LYS A 173 6.52 40.84 -13.87
CA LYS A 173 6.09 39.54 -14.41
C LYS A 173 6.08 39.56 -15.93
N ALA A 174 6.30 38.39 -16.52
CA ALA A 174 6.17 38.21 -17.96
C ALA A 174 5.73 36.77 -18.28
N ASP A 175 5.13 36.59 -19.46
CA ASP A 175 4.79 35.26 -19.97
C ASP A 175 5.82 34.82 -21.03
N VAL A 176 6.42 33.65 -20.80
CA VAL A 176 7.42 33.05 -21.69
C VAL A 176 6.86 31.76 -22.30
N PRO A 177 6.83 31.62 -23.65
CA PRO A 177 6.35 30.41 -24.28
C PRO A 177 7.40 29.28 -24.19
N PHE A 178 6.92 28.06 -24.03
CA PHE A 178 7.72 26.84 -24.04
C PHE A 178 8.50 26.66 -25.35
N ILE A 179 9.75 26.22 -25.22
CA ILE A 179 10.62 25.83 -26.33
C ILE A 179 11.08 24.39 -26.08
N THR A 180 10.90 23.53 -27.08
CA THR A 180 11.38 22.14 -27.00
C THR A 180 12.91 22.08 -26.90
N ASP A 181 13.44 21.09 -26.20
CA ASP A 181 14.89 20.86 -26.06
C ASP A 181 15.62 20.87 -27.42
N THR A 182 15.04 20.22 -28.44
CA THR A 182 15.61 20.19 -29.80
C THR A 182 15.72 21.59 -30.41
N GLN A 183 14.67 22.41 -30.24
CA GLN A 183 14.70 23.79 -30.72
C GLN A 183 15.69 24.62 -29.90
N CYS A 184 15.72 24.47 -28.57
CA CYS A 184 16.66 25.16 -27.71
C CYS A 184 18.12 24.85 -28.09
N ALA A 185 18.46 23.56 -28.25
CA ALA A 185 19.77 23.11 -28.68
C ALA A 185 20.17 23.64 -30.07
N SER A 186 19.20 23.90 -30.95
CA SER A 186 19.45 24.45 -32.29
C SER A 186 19.99 25.90 -32.28
N ALA A 187 19.90 26.61 -31.15
CA ALA A 187 20.55 27.91 -30.96
C ALA A 187 22.08 27.83 -30.98
N GLY A 188 22.66 26.64 -30.77
CA GLY A 188 24.11 26.41 -30.79
C GLY A 188 24.83 26.92 -29.53
N GLY A 189 26.16 26.93 -29.54
CA GLY A 189 26.96 27.36 -28.39
C GLY A 189 26.68 26.54 -27.13
N SER A 190 26.52 27.20 -25.98
CA SER A 190 26.24 26.55 -24.69
C SER A 190 24.92 25.77 -24.68
N TYR A 191 23.95 26.11 -25.54
CA TYR A 191 22.68 25.39 -25.64
C TYR A 191 22.84 23.96 -26.18
N THR A 192 23.96 23.63 -26.83
CA THR A 192 24.26 22.24 -27.22
C THR A 192 24.52 21.32 -26.03
N GLY A 193 24.84 21.90 -24.87
CA GLY A 193 25.06 21.18 -23.61
C GLY A 193 23.82 21.06 -22.73
N LEU A 194 22.63 21.41 -23.23
CA LEU A 194 21.38 21.32 -22.49
C LEU A 194 21.18 19.89 -21.95
N ILE A 195 20.91 19.77 -20.66
CA ILE A 195 20.75 18.48 -20.01
C ILE A 195 19.27 18.07 -20.05
N ALA A 196 18.98 17.12 -20.93
CA ALA A 196 17.62 16.61 -21.13
C ALA A 196 16.98 16.16 -19.80
N ASN A 197 15.73 16.56 -19.59
CA ASN A 197 14.95 16.37 -18.35
C ASN A 197 15.45 17.13 -17.11
N GLU A 198 16.66 17.66 -17.06
CA GLU A 198 17.08 18.51 -15.93
C GLU A 198 16.80 19.99 -16.18
N GLU A 199 16.67 20.37 -17.45
CA GLU A 199 16.52 21.75 -17.90
C GLU A 199 15.32 21.88 -18.84
N ILE A 200 14.67 23.04 -18.80
CA ILE A 200 13.55 23.41 -19.67
C ILE A 200 13.81 24.81 -20.23
N CYS A 201 13.56 24.97 -21.54
CA CYS A 201 13.71 26.26 -22.22
C CYS A 201 12.38 26.98 -22.39
N ALA A 202 12.39 28.29 -22.17
CA ALA A 202 11.23 29.14 -22.44
C ALA A 202 11.68 30.54 -22.87
N GLY A 203 10.91 31.14 -23.77
CA GLY A 203 11.21 32.46 -24.31
C GLY A 203 10.63 32.63 -25.71
N ASN A 204 10.48 33.87 -26.15
CA ASN A 204 9.97 34.12 -27.49
C ASN A 204 11.07 33.89 -28.54
N TRP A 205 11.00 32.73 -29.21
CA TRP A 205 12.01 32.30 -30.17
C TRP A 205 12.29 33.32 -31.28
N THR A 206 11.24 33.87 -31.89
CA THR A 206 11.35 34.65 -33.13
C THR A 206 11.62 36.12 -32.86
N SER A 207 10.88 36.74 -31.93
CA SER A 207 11.01 38.18 -31.68
C SER A 207 11.96 38.50 -30.52
N GLY A 208 12.32 37.51 -29.70
CA GLY A 208 12.88 37.80 -28.38
C GLY A 208 11.93 38.72 -27.62
N GLY A 209 12.51 39.66 -26.87
CA GLY A 209 11.81 40.74 -26.21
C GLY A 209 11.07 40.35 -24.93
N VAL A 210 10.96 39.06 -24.59
CA VAL A 210 10.43 38.55 -23.31
C VAL A 210 11.32 37.45 -22.72
N ASP A 211 11.93 37.70 -21.56
CA ASP A 211 12.81 36.75 -20.84
C ASP A 211 13.09 37.17 -19.39
N THR A 212 13.60 36.24 -18.58
CA THR A 212 14.26 36.54 -17.31
C THR A 212 15.64 37.15 -17.52
N CYS A 213 16.09 38.01 -16.62
CA CYS A 213 17.36 38.72 -16.79
C CYS A 213 18.16 38.81 -15.48
N GLN A 214 19.29 39.52 -15.49
CA GLN A 214 20.22 39.58 -14.36
C GLN A 214 19.50 39.95 -13.06
N GLY A 215 19.47 39.03 -12.09
CA GLY A 215 18.78 39.24 -10.81
C GLY A 215 17.40 38.60 -10.67
N ASP A 216 16.93 37.89 -11.70
CA ASP A 216 15.81 36.94 -11.60
C ASP A 216 16.28 35.52 -11.27
N SER A 217 17.59 35.26 -11.34
CA SER A 217 18.25 34.00 -10.97
C SER A 217 17.65 33.39 -9.69
N GLY A 218 17.28 32.11 -9.75
CA GLY A 218 16.63 31.39 -8.66
C GLY A 218 15.14 31.69 -8.46
N GLY A 219 14.58 32.65 -9.20
CA GLY A 219 13.14 32.93 -9.21
C GLY A 219 12.33 31.79 -9.83
N PRO A 220 11.04 31.67 -9.48
CA PRO A 220 10.18 30.62 -10.00
C PRO A 220 9.67 30.95 -11.41
N MET A 221 9.64 29.91 -12.26
CA MET A 221 8.79 29.86 -13.46
C MET A 221 7.58 28.98 -13.14
N PHE A 222 6.36 29.46 -13.36
CA PHE A 222 5.15 28.81 -12.87
C PHE A 222 3.94 28.95 -13.81
N LYS A 223 2.98 28.05 -13.65
CA LYS A 223 1.76 27.97 -14.49
C LYS A 223 0.56 27.51 -13.67
N ARG A 224 -0.65 27.90 -14.08
CA ARG A 224 -1.87 27.38 -13.46
C ARG A 224 -2.20 25.96 -13.92
N ASN A 225 -2.59 25.09 -12.99
CA ASN A 225 -3.16 23.78 -13.30
C ASN A 225 -4.66 23.88 -13.68
N ALA A 226 -5.27 22.73 -13.99
CA ALA A 226 -6.70 22.66 -14.32
C ALA A 226 -7.63 23.15 -13.19
N ALA A 227 -7.18 23.09 -11.94
CA ALA A 227 -7.87 23.62 -10.77
C ALA A 227 -7.60 25.12 -10.53
N SER A 228 -6.95 25.81 -11.48
CA SER A 228 -6.54 27.22 -11.38
C SER A 228 -5.54 27.52 -10.25
N GLU A 229 -4.84 26.53 -9.72
CA GLU A 229 -3.77 26.72 -8.73
C GLU A 229 -2.44 27.02 -9.43
N TRP A 230 -1.64 27.92 -8.87
CA TRP A 230 -0.28 28.17 -9.35
C TRP A 230 0.68 27.06 -8.93
N ILE A 231 1.43 26.53 -9.89
CA ILE A 231 2.39 25.45 -9.72
C ILE A 231 3.74 25.87 -10.32
N GLN A 232 4.83 25.70 -9.58
CA GLN A 232 6.19 25.92 -10.05
C GLN A 232 6.61 24.81 -11.01
N VAL A 233 6.99 25.21 -12.23
CA VAL A 233 7.45 24.32 -13.30
C VAL A 233 8.96 24.42 -13.49
N GLY A 234 9.55 25.60 -13.21
CA GLY A 234 10.99 25.81 -13.34
C GLY A 234 11.59 26.72 -12.27
N ILE A 235 12.92 26.75 -12.23
CA ILE A 235 13.73 27.71 -11.46
C ILE A 235 14.65 28.42 -12.45
N THR A 236 14.63 29.76 -12.50
CA THR A 236 15.50 30.53 -13.40
C THR A 236 16.97 30.21 -13.13
N SER A 237 17.67 29.69 -14.15
CA SER A 237 19.03 29.17 -13.99
C SER A 237 20.04 29.99 -14.82
N TRP A 238 20.01 29.88 -16.15
CA TRP A 238 20.98 30.54 -17.03
C TRP A 238 20.38 30.91 -18.40
N GLY A 239 21.13 31.66 -19.20
CA GLY A 239 20.76 32.05 -20.57
C GLY A 239 21.85 32.89 -21.24
N ILE A 240 21.82 32.99 -22.57
CA ILE A 240 22.74 33.86 -23.33
C ILE A 240 22.10 35.22 -23.58
N GLY A 241 22.54 36.22 -22.81
CA GLY A 241 21.91 37.54 -22.84
C GLY A 241 20.54 37.55 -22.15
N CYS A 242 19.73 38.57 -22.41
CA CYS A 242 18.34 38.61 -21.94
C CYS A 242 17.43 38.91 -23.11
N ALA A 243 16.42 38.06 -23.34
CA ALA A 243 15.35 38.29 -24.30
C ALA A 243 15.85 38.57 -25.74
N GLN A 244 16.94 37.93 -26.13
CA GLN A 244 17.40 37.98 -27.51
C GLN A 244 16.67 36.91 -28.33
N ALA A 245 16.33 37.23 -29.58
CA ALA A 245 15.78 36.24 -30.49
C ALA A 245 16.75 35.04 -30.61
N MET A 246 16.21 33.82 -30.66
CA MET A 246 16.95 32.56 -30.70
C MET A 246 17.85 32.26 -29.48
N ASN A 247 17.87 33.09 -28.43
CA ASN A 247 18.58 32.82 -27.18
C ASN A 247 17.58 32.79 -26.01
N PRO A 248 16.90 31.66 -25.79
CA PRO A 248 15.91 31.56 -24.71
C PRO A 248 16.56 31.47 -23.34
N GLY A 249 15.76 31.75 -22.31
CA GLY A 249 16.10 31.43 -20.93
C GLY A 249 16.04 29.93 -20.68
N VAL A 250 16.93 29.43 -19.84
CA VAL A 250 17.00 28.05 -19.38
C VAL A 250 16.71 28.00 -17.89
N TYR A 251 15.82 27.08 -17.53
CA TYR A 251 15.31 26.92 -16.18
C TYR A 251 15.56 25.48 -15.73
N THR A 252 15.88 25.28 -14.46
CA THR A 252 15.91 23.94 -13.87
C THR A 252 14.51 23.35 -13.93
N GLU A 253 14.36 22.15 -14.49
CA GLU A 253 13.07 21.47 -14.60
C GLU A 253 12.65 20.87 -13.24
N VAL A 254 11.67 21.53 -12.58
CA VAL A 254 11.30 21.21 -11.19
C VAL A 254 10.75 19.80 -11.03
N ARG A 255 9.98 19.29 -12.00
CA ARG A 255 9.38 17.94 -11.89
C ARG A 255 10.41 16.85 -11.69
N THR A 256 11.59 17.01 -12.29
CA THR A 256 12.67 16.02 -12.26
C THR A 256 13.31 15.94 -10.88
N PHE A 257 13.35 17.07 -10.17
CA PHE A 257 13.95 17.17 -8.85
C PHE A 257 12.91 17.24 -7.70
N ALA A 258 11.62 17.11 -8.00
CA ALA A 258 10.58 17.30 -7.00
C ALA A 258 10.72 16.33 -5.80
N SER A 259 11.11 15.07 -6.06
CA SER A 259 11.42 14.08 -5.02
C SER A 259 12.65 14.45 -4.20
N ASP A 260 13.73 14.89 -4.86
CA ASP A 260 14.99 15.22 -4.20
C ASP A 260 14.87 16.48 -3.36
N ILE A 261 14.18 17.51 -3.88
CA ILE A 261 13.82 18.72 -3.15
C ILE A 261 12.97 18.36 -1.94
N CYS A 262 11.99 17.45 -2.10
CA CYS A 262 11.16 16.99 -0.99
C CYS A 262 11.96 16.23 0.08
N ALA A 263 12.87 15.36 -0.33
CA ALA A 263 13.74 14.61 0.58
C ALA A 263 14.65 15.56 1.38
N ALA A 264 15.29 16.52 0.71
CA ALA A 264 16.09 17.55 1.35
C ALA A 264 15.25 18.42 2.31
N ALA A 265 14.07 18.85 1.88
CA ALA A 265 13.16 19.66 2.69
C ALA A 265 12.66 18.93 3.94
N THR A 266 12.44 17.61 3.85
CA THR A 266 12.04 16.77 4.99
C THR A 266 13.09 16.81 6.10
N ILE A 267 14.37 16.80 5.76
CA ILE A 267 15.49 16.94 6.72
C ILE A 267 15.47 18.33 7.38
N LEU A 268 15.01 19.36 6.66
CA LEU A 268 15.10 20.75 7.08
C LEU A 268 13.85 21.29 7.78
N GLY A 269 12.77 20.52 7.91
CA GLY A 269 11.55 20.94 8.62
C GLY A 269 10.25 20.82 7.86
N GLY A 270 10.25 20.14 6.70
CA GLY A 270 9.02 19.62 6.07
C GLY A 270 8.98 19.81 4.56
N CYS A 271 8.35 18.86 3.87
CA CYS A 271 8.10 18.89 2.44
C CYS A 271 6.70 19.46 2.10
N GLN A 272 6.55 20.02 0.89
CA GLN A 272 5.28 20.50 0.33
C GLN A 272 4.40 19.40 -0.25
N SER A 273 4.97 18.27 -0.68
CA SER A 273 4.13 17.11 -0.94
C SER A 273 3.36 16.89 0.36
N GLY A 274 2.04 16.71 0.25
CA GLY A 274 1.23 16.39 1.42
C GLY A 274 1.85 15.22 2.19
N LEU A 275 1.32 14.97 3.38
CA LEU A 275 1.58 13.70 4.02
C LEU A 275 1.31 12.59 2.99
N SER A 276 2.28 11.71 2.76
CA SER A 276 2.17 10.61 1.80
C SER A 276 2.27 9.31 2.56
N VAL A 277 1.57 8.28 2.08
CA VAL A 277 1.51 6.96 2.71
C VAL A 277 2.07 5.93 1.73
N SER A 278 2.97 5.07 2.19
CA SER A 278 3.48 3.96 1.38
C SER A 278 2.34 3.02 0.98
N ASN A 279 2.28 2.66 -0.30
CA ASN A 279 1.37 1.64 -0.78
C ASN A 279 2.09 0.28 -0.81
N PRO A 280 1.67 -0.73 -0.03
CA PRO A 280 2.29 -2.05 -0.01
C PRO A 280 1.94 -2.90 -1.25
N GLY A 281 1.15 -2.36 -2.18
CA GLY A 281 0.55 -3.12 -3.29
C GLY A 281 -0.67 -3.93 -2.83
N ASN A 282 -1.30 -4.61 -3.78
CA ASN A 282 -2.45 -5.48 -3.49
C ASN A 282 -2.04 -6.61 -2.53
N GLN A 283 -2.91 -6.89 -1.56
CA GLN A 283 -2.67 -7.87 -0.51
C GLN A 283 -3.53 -9.11 -0.73
N ASN A 284 -2.97 -10.27 -0.39
CA ASN A 284 -3.67 -11.55 -0.45
C ASN A 284 -3.54 -12.24 0.91
N SER A 285 -4.65 -12.77 1.42
CA SER A 285 -4.64 -13.56 2.63
C SER A 285 -5.65 -14.69 2.60
N ALA A 286 -5.49 -15.57 3.58
CA ALA A 286 -6.30 -16.73 3.82
C ALA A 286 -7.39 -16.45 4.85
N LEU A 287 -8.64 -16.82 4.55
CA LEU A 287 -9.73 -16.77 5.53
C LEU A 287 -9.35 -17.58 6.79
N GLY A 288 -9.55 -16.98 7.97
CA GLY A 288 -9.32 -17.64 9.26
C GLY A 288 -7.85 -17.76 9.69
N THR A 289 -6.88 -17.27 8.90
CA THR A 289 -5.46 -17.31 9.26
C THR A 289 -4.94 -15.92 9.62
N ALA A 290 -4.23 -15.80 10.75
CA ALA A 290 -3.62 -14.53 11.15
C ALA A 290 -2.63 -14.05 10.08
N ILE A 291 -2.73 -12.79 9.69
CA ILE A 291 -1.83 -12.21 8.67
C ILE A 291 -0.47 -11.90 9.29
N THR A 292 0.57 -11.93 8.45
CA THR A 292 1.81 -11.21 8.80
C THR A 292 1.51 -9.71 8.77
N PRO A 293 1.88 -8.93 9.81
CA PRO A 293 1.54 -7.51 9.86
C PRO A 293 2.04 -6.74 8.65
N VAL A 294 1.16 -5.97 8.01
CA VAL A 294 1.49 -5.10 6.88
C VAL A 294 1.75 -3.70 7.39
N ASN A 295 3.01 -3.26 7.31
CA ASN A 295 3.44 -1.97 7.83
C ASN A 295 3.28 -0.88 6.77
N HIS A 296 2.76 0.27 7.19
CA HIS A 296 2.71 1.48 6.37
C HIS A 296 3.68 2.50 6.96
N THR A 297 4.38 3.22 6.09
CA THR A 297 5.24 4.34 6.45
C THR A 297 4.66 5.61 5.86
N ALA A 298 4.73 6.71 6.61
CA ALA A 298 4.38 8.03 6.11
C ALA A 298 5.64 8.83 5.84
N SER A 299 5.62 9.65 4.78
CA SER A 299 6.67 10.62 4.49
C SER A 299 6.08 12.00 4.25
N GLY A 300 6.78 13.03 4.71
CA GLY A 300 6.21 14.37 4.87
C GLY A 300 5.33 14.51 6.12
N GLY A 301 4.79 15.72 6.33
CA GLY A 301 3.97 16.06 7.50
C GLY A 301 4.74 16.32 8.80
N THR A 302 4.02 16.70 9.86
CA THR A 302 4.54 16.95 11.22
C THR A 302 4.19 15.80 12.16
N ALA A 303 5.20 15.20 12.80
CA ALA A 303 4.96 14.16 13.80
C ALA A 303 4.33 14.75 15.10
N PRO A 304 3.47 14.00 15.81
CA PRO A 304 3.11 12.59 15.58
C PRO A 304 2.13 12.37 14.42
N ILE A 305 2.28 11.24 13.72
CA ILE A 305 1.37 10.80 12.67
C ILE A 305 0.33 9.84 13.26
N SER A 306 -0.95 10.08 12.98
CA SER A 306 -2.07 9.23 13.36
C SER A 306 -2.59 8.44 12.16
N TRP A 307 -2.93 7.17 12.38
CA TRP A 307 -3.28 6.22 11.34
C TRP A 307 -4.72 5.73 11.45
N SER A 308 -5.37 5.55 10.31
CA SER A 308 -6.70 4.96 10.20
C SER A 308 -6.82 4.19 8.89
N ALA A 309 -7.78 3.25 8.83
CA ALA A 309 -8.03 2.45 7.64
C ALA A 309 -9.53 2.20 7.50
N SER A 310 -10.01 2.25 6.26
CA SER A 310 -11.38 1.91 5.90
C SER A 310 -11.39 0.79 4.87
N GLY A 311 -12.44 -0.02 4.87
CA GLY A 311 -12.61 -1.11 3.90
C GLY A 311 -11.70 -2.32 4.15
N LEU A 312 -11.17 -2.49 5.36
CA LEU A 312 -10.44 -3.71 5.72
C LEU A 312 -11.38 -4.92 5.74
N PRO A 313 -10.89 -6.12 5.37
CA PRO A 313 -11.58 -7.37 5.67
C PRO A 313 -11.94 -7.46 7.16
N THR A 314 -13.15 -7.98 7.46
CA THR A 314 -13.59 -8.19 8.85
C THR A 314 -12.56 -9.02 9.61
N GLY A 315 -12.18 -8.58 10.82
CA GLY A 315 -11.17 -9.24 11.65
C GLY A 315 -9.73 -8.72 11.47
N LEU A 316 -9.50 -7.82 10.51
CA LEU A 316 -8.28 -7.02 10.43
C LEU A 316 -8.49 -5.62 11.04
N SER A 317 -7.42 -5.05 11.59
CA SER A 317 -7.41 -3.70 12.16
C SER A 317 -6.07 -3.01 11.92
N ILE A 318 -6.08 -1.67 11.89
CA ILE A 318 -4.86 -0.86 11.84
C ILE A 318 -4.53 -0.29 13.21
N ASN A 319 -3.26 -0.33 13.59
CA ASN A 319 -2.77 0.32 14.78
C ASN A 319 -2.59 1.83 14.52
N SER A 320 -3.26 2.66 15.32
CA SER A 320 -3.36 4.10 15.09
C SER A 320 -2.06 4.90 15.29
N SER A 321 -1.04 4.33 15.93
CA SER A 321 0.26 4.99 16.15
C SER A 321 1.37 4.48 15.24
N SER A 322 1.31 3.21 14.81
CA SER A 322 2.34 2.59 13.98
C SER A 322 1.95 2.38 12.52
N GLY A 323 0.67 2.45 12.16
CA GLY A 323 0.20 2.18 10.80
C GLY A 323 0.24 0.70 10.39
N ALA A 324 0.54 -0.20 11.32
CA ALA A 324 0.57 -1.64 11.08
C ALA A 324 -0.85 -2.23 11.02
N ILE A 325 -1.17 -2.92 9.94
CA ILE A 325 -2.40 -3.72 9.81
C ILE A 325 -2.12 -5.14 10.29
N SER A 326 -2.95 -5.65 11.20
CA SER A 326 -2.84 -7.01 11.75
C SER A 326 -4.21 -7.60 12.08
N GLY A 327 -4.25 -8.91 12.32
CA GLY A 327 -5.47 -9.63 12.72
C GLY A 327 -5.67 -10.91 11.92
N THR A 328 -6.89 -11.44 11.99
CA THR A 328 -7.31 -12.67 11.31
C THR A 328 -8.58 -12.37 10.51
N PRO A 329 -8.56 -12.43 9.17
CA PRO A 329 -9.73 -12.10 8.37
C PRO A 329 -10.80 -13.19 8.54
N THR A 330 -12.05 -12.79 8.76
CA THR A 330 -13.20 -13.70 9.02
C THR A 330 -14.26 -13.66 7.93
N ALA A 331 -14.07 -12.86 6.89
CA ALA A 331 -14.93 -12.81 5.72
C ALA A 331 -14.11 -12.94 4.43
N ALA A 332 -14.50 -13.87 3.55
CA ALA A 332 -13.89 -14.03 2.23
C ALA A 332 -14.42 -12.96 1.26
N GLY A 333 -13.61 -12.58 0.29
CA GLY A 333 -13.97 -11.59 -0.71
C GLY A 333 -12.81 -10.69 -1.13
N THR A 334 -13.11 -9.74 -2.01
CA THR A 334 -12.17 -8.68 -2.38
C THR A 334 -12.64 -7.37 -1.75
N PHE A 335 -11.75 -6.74 -1.00
CA PHE A 335 -12.03 -5.54 -0.22
C PHE A 335 -11.19 -4.38 -0.77
N ASN A 336 -11.81 -3.21 -0.94
CA ASN A 336 -11.11 -1.98 -1.33
C ASN A 336 -10.62 -1.27 -0.07
N VAL A 337 -9.34 -1.39 0.23
CA VAL A 337 -8.72 -0.83 1.42
C VAL A 337 -8.22 0.57 1.12
N ASN A 338 -8.48 1.51 2.03
CA ASN A 338 -7.89 2.83 2.01
C ASN A 338 -7.28 3.14 3.37
N VAL A 339 -5.96 3.27 3.43
CA VAL A 339 -5.21 3.66 4.62
C VAL A 339 -4.99 5.16 4.58
N THR A 340 -5.23 5.82 5.71
CA THR A 340 -5.11 7.27 5.86
C THR A 340 -4.18 7.59 7.02
N ALA A 341 -3.18 8.42 6.75
CA ALA A 341 -2.35 9.05 7.75
C ALA A 341 -2.79 10.52 7.91
N VAL A 342 -2.75 11.05 9.13
CA VAL A 342 -2.98 12.45 9.45
C VAL A 342 -1.87 12.95 10.36
N ASP A 343 -1.22 14.05 9.99
CA ASP A 343 -0.15 14.65 10.76
C ASP A 343 -0.67 15.56 11.88
N SER A 344 0.21 16.05 12.75
CA SER A 344 -0.18 16.90 13.87
C SER A 344 -0.15 18.40 13.58
N SER A 345 0.01 18.83 12.31
CA SER A 345 0.08 20.26 12.01
C SER A 345 -1.30 20.93 12.13
N SER A 346 -1.33 22.27 12.13
CA SER A 346 -2.57 23.04 12.08
C SER A 346 -2.51 24.02 10.91
N PRO A 347 -3.27 23.80 9.82
CA PRO A 347 -4.17 22.67 9.58
C PRO A 347 -3.43 21.34 9.41
N ALA A 348 -4.08 20.23 9.78
CA ALA A 348 -3.50 18.89 9.64
C ALA A 348 -3.44 18.50 8.16
N LYS A 349 -2.32 17.89 7.75
CA LYS A 349 -2.13 17.30 6.44
C LYS A 349 -2.57 15.84 6.46
N THR A 350 -3.20 15.41 5.38
CA THR A 350 -3.69 14.03 5.22
C THR A 350 -2.99 13.36 4.04
N GLY A 351 -2.63 12.10 4.22
CA GLY A 351 -2.10 11.22 3.18
C GLY A 351 -2.87 9.92 3.09
N ASN A 352 -2.99 9.36 1.88
CA ASN A 352 -3.78 8.16 1.66
C ASN A 352 -3.04 7.15 0.77
N ALA A 353 -3.27 5.86 1.00
CA ALA A 353 -2.88 4.78 0.10
C ALA A 353 -4.06 3.81 -0.06
N ALA A 354 -4.45 3.56 -1.31
CA ALA A 354 -5.53 2.64 -1.65
C ALA A 354 -5.00 1.43 -2.43
N TYR A 355 -5.51 0.25 -2.09
CA TYR A 355 -5.17 -1.03 -2.73
C TYR A 355 -6.29 -2.04 -2.49
N THR A 356 -6.24 -3.18 -3.17
CA THR A 356 -7.19 -4.27 -2.92
C THR A 356 -6.62 -5.28 -1.93
N TRP A 357 -7.50 -5.86 -1.12
CA TRP A 357 -7.19 -7.00 -0.26
C TRP A 357 -8.10 -8.16 -0.64
N THR A 358 -7.52 -9.23 -1.20
CA THR A 358 -8.27 -10.44 -1.54
C THR A 358 -8.09 -11.47 -0.44
N VAL A 359 -9.18 -11.78 0.26
CA VAL A 359 -9.26 -12.90 1.20
C VAL A 359 -9.81 -14.09 0.45
N GLY A 360 -8.91 -15.01 0.10
CA GLY A 360 -9.25 -16.29 -0.50
C GLY A 360 -9.80 -17.27 0.53
N ALA A 361 -10.26 -18.43 0.06
CA ALA A 361 -10.54 -19.56 0.93
C ALA A 361 -9.32 -19.83 1.85
N PRO A 362 -9.53 -20.35 3.07
CA PRO A 362 -8.41 -20.79 3.90
C PRO A 362 -7.52 -21.72 3.07
N PRO A 363 -6.18 -21.72 3.23
CA PRO A 363 -5.37 -22.80 2.73
C PRO A 363 -5.96 -24.05 3.39
N THR A 364 -6.52 -24.92 2.56
CA THR A 364 -6.92 -26.25 3.01
C THR A 364 -5.68 -26.85 3.66
N PRO A 365 -5.73 -27.23 4.96
CA PRO A 365 -4.64 -27.96 5.58
C PRO A 365 -4.43 -29.22 4.74
N GLY A 366 -3.39 -29.18 3.92
CA GLY A 366 -3.04 -30.30 3.07
C GLY A 366 -2.61 -31.45 3.96
N CYS A 367 -3.02 -32.66 3.58
CA CYS A 367 -2.51 -33.85 4.23
C CYS A 367 -1.01 -33.97 3.96
N SER A 368 -0.24 -34.28 5.01
CA SER A 368 1.19 -34.47 4.88
C SER A 368 1.64 -35.72 5.62
N GLY A 369 2.74 -36.29 5.16
CA GLY A 369 3.43 -37.38 5.81
C GLY A 369 4.93 -37.21 5.64
N THR A 370 5.69 -37.71 6.60
CA THR A 370 7.16 -37.74 6.54
C THR A 370 7.62 -39.14 6.91
N ASN A 371 8.56 -39.68 6.14
CA ASN A 371 9.30 -40.88 6.52
C ASN A 371 10.77 -40.52 6.68
N GLY A 372 11.28 -40.66 7.90
CA GLY A 372 12.69 -40.46 8.24
C GLY A 372 13.42 -41.75 8.60
N THR A 373 12.92 -42.89 8.17
CA THR A 373 13.63 -44.17 8.30
C THR A 373 14.60 -44.30 7.14
N ASP A 374 15.88 -44.47 7.47
CA ASP A 374 16.92 -44.70 6.47
C ASP A 374 16.61 -45.93 5.61
N VAL A 375 16.66 -45.75 4.29
CA VAL A 375 16.58 -46.86 3.32
C VAL A 375 17.85 -46.87 2.49
N THR A 376 18.67 -47.90 2.66
CA THR A 376 19.89 -48.09 1.86
C THR A 376 19.55 -48.11 0.37
N VAL A 377 20.34 -47.42 -0.44
CA VAL A 377 20.34 -47.46 -1.91
C VAL A 377 21.62 -48.20 -2.33
N PRO A 378 21.57 -49.52 -2.55
CA PRO A 378 22.70 -50.27 -3.08
C PRO A 378 23.02 -49.91 -4.54
N ASP A 379 24.26 -50.16 -4.91
CA ASP A 379 24.79 -50.00 -6.28
C ASP A 379 23.94 -50.78 -7.29
N LEU A 380 23.66 -50.17 -8.46
CA LEU A 380 22.86 -50.75 -9.55
C LEU A 380 21.52 -51.37 -9.11
N SER A 381 20.83 -50.75 -8.16
CA SER A 381 19.59 -51.28 -7.60
C SER A 381 18.48 -50.24 -7.50
N THR A 382 17.25 -50.73 -7.29
CA THR A 382 16.06 -49.90 -7.06
C THR A 382 15.47 -50.23 -5.70
N VAL A 383 15.20 -49.19 -4.92
CA VAL A 383 14.58 -49.30 -3.59
C VAL A 383 13.38 -48.36 -3.47
N GLU A 384 12.50 -48.64 -2.51
CA GLU A 384 11.32 -47.83 -2.23
C GLU A 384 11.21 -47.50 -0.73
N SER A 385 10.81 -46.26 -0.42
CA SER A 385 10.41 -45.81 0.92
C SER A 385 8.93 -45.39 0.89
N LEU A 386 8.18 -45.68 1.96
CA LEU A 386 6.71 -45.55 1.98
C LEU A 386 6.23 -44.44 2.90
N ILE A 387 5.16 -43.74 2.50
CA ILE A 387 4.34 -42.89 3.37
C ILE A 387 2.88 -43.30 3.17
N THR A 388 2.17 -43.61 4.25
CA THR A 388 0.73 -43.85 4.22
C THR A 388 0.00 -42.61 4.71
N ILE A 389 -0.83 -42.03 3.83
CA ILE A 389 -1.73 -40.92 4.16
C ILE A 389 -3.12 -41.52 4.38
N THR A 390 -3.75 -41.21 5.53
CA THR A 390 -5.08 -41.69 5.91
C THR A 390 -5.97 -40.52 6.33
N GLY A 391 -7.25 -40.55 5.95
CA GLY A 391 -8.24 -39.55 6.33
C GLY A 391 -8.27 -38.32 5.42
N CYS A 392 -7.71 -38.44 4.22
CA CYS A 392 -7.51 -37.33 3.28
C CYS A 392 -8.44 -37.46 2.08
N ALA A 393 -9.65 -36.92 2.23
CA ALA A 393 -10.68 -37.07 1.22
C ALA A 393 -10.35 -36.28 -0.06
N GLY A 394 -10.62 -36.89 -1.21
CA GLY A 394 -10.48 -36.26 -2.53
C GLY A 394 -9.07 -36.38 -3.12
N ASN A 395 -8.83 -35.60 -4.18
CA ASN A 395 -7.56 -35.60 -4.87
C ASN A 395 -6.58 -34.60 -4.24
N ALA A 396 -5.29 -34.84 -4.43
CA ALA A 396 -4.25 -33.87 -4.17
C ALA A 396 -4.32 -32.68 -5.16
N SER A 397 -3.40 -31.72 -5.05
CA SER A 397 -3.37 -30.50 -5.88
C SER A 397 -2.22 -30.52 -6.88
N ALA A 398 -2.37 -29.68 -7.90
CA ALA A 398 -1.30 -29.32 -8.83
C ALA A 398 -0.07 -28.67 -8.17
N THR A 399 -0.21 -28.18 -6.94
CA THR A 399 0.83 -27.48 -6.16
C THR A 399 1.38 -28.29 -4.99
N SER A 400 1.14 -29.61 -4.98
CA SER A 400 1.68 -30.51 -3.96
C SER A 400 3.21 -30.54 -4.00
N THR A 401 3.86 -30.83 -2.87
CA THR A 401 5.33 -30.83 -2.79
C THR A 401 5.90 -32.12 -2.22
N VAL A 402 7.09 -32.49 -2.69
CA VAL A 402 7.89 -33.62 -2.21
C VAL A 402 9.27 -33.10 -1.82
N ALA A 403 9.57 -33.07 -0.53
CA ALA A 403 10.92 -32.77 -0.04
C ALA A 403 11.69 -34.08 0.11
N VAL A 404 12.89 -34.18 -0.47
CA VAL A 404 13.74 -35.37 -0.37
C VAL A 404 15.11 -34.98 0.19
N ASN A 405 15.62 -35.83 1.08
CA ASN A 405 17.01 -35.87 1.51
C ASN A 405 17.56 -37.27 1.19
N ILE A 406 18.45 -37.34 0.21
CA ILE A 406 19.12 -38.58 -0.21
C ILE A 406 20.60 -38.35 -0.09
N VAL A 407 21.29 -39.20 0.67
CA VAL A 407 22.75 -39.17 0.81
C VAL A 407 23.33 -40.10 -0.25
N HIS A 408 24.17 -39.57 -1.14
CA HIS A 408 24.82 -40.31 -2.23
C HIS A 408 26.07 -39.56 -2.70
N THR A 409 27.14 -40.27 -3.06
CA THR A 409 28.42 -39.68 -3.50
C THR A 409 28.43 -39.25 -4.97
N PHE A 410 27.40 -39.63 -5.74
CA PHE A 410 27.26 -39.22 -7.14
C PHE A 410 25.78 -39.16 -7.55
N ILE A 411 25.14 -37.99 -7.47
CA ILE A 411 23.69 -37.88 -7.75
C ILE A 411 23.32 -37.99 -9.23
N GLY A 412 24.31 -37.84 -10.12
CA GLY A 412 24.16 -38.10 -11.55
C GLY A 412 23.79 -39.54 -11.90
N ASP A 413 23.85 -40.47 -10.93
CA ASP A 413 23.46 -41.86 -11.14
C ASP A 413 22.03 -42.16 -10.72
N LEU A 414 21.43 -41.26 -9.95
CA LEU A 414 20.12 -41.49 -9.37
C LEU A 414 18.98 -41.14 -10.32
N VAL A 415 17.96 -42.00 -10.34
CA VAL A 415 16.61 -41.69 -10.82
C VAL A 415 15.67 -41.76 -9.63
N VAL A 416 15.02 -40.64 -9.30
CA VAL A 416 14.11 -40.51 -8.16
C VAL A 416 12.69 -40.28 -8.69
N THR A 417 11.78 -41.15 -8.31
CA THR A 417 10.39 -41.16 -8.79
C THR A 417 9.43 -41.24 -7.62
N LEU A 418 8.46 -40.33 -7.55
CA LEU A 418 7.29 -40.48 -6.69
C LEU A 418 6.29 -41.43 -7.37
N VAL A 419 5.76 -42.39 -6.61
CA VAL A 419 4.72 -43.33 -7.04
C VAL A 419 3.46 -43.08 -6.21
N ALA A 420 2.36 -42.79 -6.90
CA ALA A 420 1.04 -42.55 -6.30
C ALA A 420 0.36 -43.87 -5.88
N PRO A 421 -0.70 -43.83 -5.05
CA PRO A 421 -1.40 -45.02 -4.58
C PRO A 421 -2.01 -45.88 -5.69
N ASP A 422 -2.36 -45.28 -6.83
CA ASP A 422 -2.88 -45.96 -8.01
C ASP A 422 -1.77 -46.56 -8.91
N GLY A 423 -0.50 -46.28 -8.60
CA GLY A 423 0.67 -46.70 -9.37
C GLY A 423 1.20 -45.68 -10.39
N SER A 424 0.55 -44.53 -10.55
CA SER A 424 1.02 -43.42 -11.39
C SER A 424 2.38 -42.90 -10.91
N THR A 425 3.26 -42.51 -11.84
CA THR A 425 4.66 -42.17 -11.53
C THR A 425 5.03 -40.75 -11.95
N TYR A 426 5.82 -40.09 -11.11
CA TYR A 426 6.27 -38.71 -11.29
C TYR A 426 7.77 -38.63 -11.05
N VAL A 427 8.53 -38.37 -12.11
CA VAL A 427 9.99 -38.24 -12.01
C VAL A 427 10.35 -36.92 -11.34
N LEU A 428 11.08 -37.01 -10.23
CA LEU A 428 11.57 -35.85 -9.48
C LEU A 428 13.00 -35.51 -9.89
N HIS A 429 13.83 -36.53 -10.06
CA HIS A 429 15.23 -36.41 -10.46
C HIS A 429 15.58 -37.49 -11.47
N ASN A 430 16.36 -37.14 -12.50
CA ASN A 430 16.76 -38.08 -13.55
C ASN A 430 18.21 -37.81 -13.97
N ARG A 431 19.15 -38.44 -13.25
CA ARG A 431 20.58 -38.45 -13.58
C ARG A 431 21.19 -37.06 -13.83
N ALA A 432 20.61 -36.05 -13.18
CA ALA A 432 21.07 -34.67 -13.27
C ALA A 432 22.10 -34.37 -12.16
N GLY A 433 22.84 -33.27 -12.26
CA GLY A 433 23.78 -32.84 -11.22
C GLY A 433 25.19 -33.45 -11.29
N GLY A 434 25.42 -34.47 -12.12
CA GLY A 434 26.75 -35.04 -12.34
C GLY A 434 27.38 -35.57 -11.04
N SER A 435 28.65 -35.24 -10.79
CA SER A 435 29.42 -35.70 -9.63
C SER A 435 29.14 -34.92 -8.33
N ALA A 436 27.96 -34.30 -8.21
CA ALA A 436 27.57 -33.64 -6.97
C ALA A 436 27.13 -34.68 -5.94
N ASP A 437 27.41 -34.39 -4.67
CA ASP A 437 26.97 -35.22 -3.54
C ASP A 437 25.57 -34.81 -3.09
N ASN A 438 24.76 -35.80 -2.75
CA ASN A 438 23.46 -35.71 -2.07
C ASN A 438 22.35 -34.94 -2.82
N ILE A 439 21.10 -35.33 -2.59
CA ILE A 439 19.92 -34.59 -3.05
C ILE A 439 19.22 -34.04 -1.80
N VAL A 440 19.27 -32.72 -1.62
CA VAL A 440 18.49 -32.01 -0.60
C VAL A 440 17.62 -30.99 -1.33
N GLN A 441 16.43 -31.41 -1.74
CA GLN A 441 15.59 -30.62 -2.64
C GLN A 441 14.10 -30.83 -2.38
N THR A 442 13.32 -29.76 -2.58
CA THR A 442 11.86 -29.82 -2.63
C THR A 442 11.39 -29.68 -4.06
N TYR A 443 10.57 -30.63 -4.51
CA TYR A 443 9.94 -30.65 -5.82
C TYR A 443 8.47 -30.28 -5.71
N THR A 444 7.98 -29.41 -6.58
CA THR A 444 6.55 -29.19 -6.77
C THR A 444 6.05 -30.14 -7.85
N VAL A 445 5.02 -30.93 -7.53
CA VAL A 445 4.49 -31.98 -8.40
C VAL A 445 3.00 -31.78 -8.61
N ASN A 446 2.56 -31.87 -9.86
CA ASN A 446 1.14 -31.80 -10.17
C ASN A 446 0.47 -33.15 -9.89
N LEU A 447 -0.19 -33.25 -8.73
CA LEU A 447 -0.89 -34.45 -8.26
C LEU A 447 -2.41 -34.29 -8.32
N ALA A 448 -2.94 -33.36 -9.13
CA ALA A 448 -4.38 -33.06 -9.18
C ALA A 448 -5.26 -34.25 -9.58
N GLY A 449 -4.69 -35.24 -10.28
CA GLY A 449 -5.37 -36.48 -10.68
C GLY A 449 -5.38 -37.56 -9.60
N GLU A 450 -4.55 -37.42 -8.56
CA GLU A 450 -4.25 -38.50 -7.63
C GLU A 450 -5.08 -38.40 -6.36
N ALA A 451 -5.62 -39.53 -5.90
CA ALA A 451 -6.25 -39.61 -4.59
C ALA A 451 -5.22 -39.26 -3.50
N ALA A 452 -5.59 -38.34 -2.60
CA ALA A 452 -4.69 -37.93 -1.53
C ALA A 452 -4.49 -39.06 -0.50
N ASP A 453 -5.55 -39.82 -0.23
CA ASP A 453 -5.56 -40.99 0.64
C ASP A 453 -4.88 -42.19 -0.02
N GLY A 454 -3.98 -42.86 0.71
CA GLY A 454 -3.34 -44.08 0.25
C GLY A 454 -1.85 -44.17 0.57
N THR A 455 -1.21 -45.22 0.03
CA THR A 455 0.21 -45.47 0.22
C THR A 455 1.01 -44.88 -0.94
N TRP A 456 1.76 -43.83 -0.65
CA TRP A 456 2.70 -43.18 -1.54
C TRP A 456 4.09 -43.79 -1.39
N ARG A 457 4.86 -43.84 -2.48
CA ARG A 457 6.23 -44.39 -2.47
C ARG A 457 7.22 -43.43 -3.09
N LEU A 458 8.37 -43.25 -2.45
CA LEU A 458 9.55 -42.67 -3.08
C LEU A 458 10.42 -43.83 -3.58
N ARG A 459 10.50 -43.99 -4.90
CA ARG A 459 11.36 -44.96 -5.57
C ARG A 459 12.67 -44.29 -5.97
N VAL A 460 13.78 -44.86 -5.53
CA VAL A 460 15.13 -44.41 -5.89
C VAL A 460 15.85 -45.55 -6.57
N GLN A 461 16.33 -45.31 -7.78
CA GLN A 461 17.18 -46.22 -8.54
C GLN A 461 18.57 -45.62 -8.64
N ASP A 462 19.59 -46.40 -8.29
CA ASP A 462 20.94 -46.17 -8.77
C ASP A 462 21.11 -46.86 -10.13
N ALA A 463 21.41 -46.05 -11.16
CA ALA A 463 21.47 -46.49 -12.55
C ALA A 463 22.89 -46.55 -13.11
N ALA A 464 23.93 -46.35 -12.29
CA ALA A 464 25.31 -46.60 -12.69
C ALA A 464 26.06 -47.39 -11.61
N SER A 465 27.24 -47.87 -11.96
CA SER A 465 28.07 -48.66 -11.06
C SER A 465 29.08 -47.79 -10.32
N GLY A 466 29.24 -48.01 -9.02
CA GLY A 466 30.41 -47.56 -8.25
C GLY A 466 30.09 -46.74 -7.00
N ASP A 467 28.86 -46.27 -6.87
CA ASP A 467 28.42 -45.44 -5.77
C ASP A 467 27.28 -46.13 -4.99
N THR A 468 27.10 -45.74 -3.74
CA THR A 468 26.01 -46.26 -2.89
C THR A 468 25.53 -45.13 -1.99
N GLY A 469 24.32 -45.27 -1.44
CA GLY A 469 23.81 -44.25 -0.54
C GLY A 469 22.61 -44.69 0.27
N ARG A 470 21.79 -43.72 0.67
CA ARG A 470 20.51 -43.97 1.36
C ARG A 470 19.52 -42.84 1.15
N ILE A 471 18.24 -43.18 1.15
CA ILE A 471 17.17 -42.23 1.42
C ILE A 471 17.24 -41.94 2.93
N ASP A 472 17.52 -40.70 3.30
CA ASP A 472 17.65 -40.27 4.70
C ASP A 472 16.28 -39.82 5.23
N THR A 473 15.64 -38.87 4.54
CA THR A 473 14.27 -38.44 4.87
C THR A 473 13.52 -38.03 3.61
N TRP A 474 12.19 -38.16 3.64
CA TRP A 474 11.35 -37.47 2.66
C TRP A 474 9.98 -37.12 3.24
N THR A 475 9.41 -36.02 2.73
CA THR A 475 8.13 -35.47 3.15
C THR A 475 7.25 -35.25 1.93
N LEU A 476 6.00 -35.72 1.99
CA LEU A 476 4.96 -35.46 1.00
C LEU A 476 3.95 -34.48 1.59
N ASN A 477 3.71 -33.34 0.93
CA ASN A 477 2.69 -32.36 1.30
C ASN A 477 1.66 -32.26 0.18
N LEU A 478 0.45 -32.76 0.43
CA LEU A 478 -0.67 -32.79 -0.52
C LEU A 478 -1.57 -31.58 -0.28
N VAL A 479 -1.35 -30.51 -1.04
CA VAL A 479 -2.26 -29.36 -1.04
C VAL A 479 -3.59 -29.81 -1.63
N GLY A 480 -4.74 -29.32 -1.17
CA GLY A 480 -6.03 -29.58 -1.84
C GLY A 480 -6.73 -30.93 -1.56
N GLY A 481 -6.11 -31.86 -0.82
CA GLY A 481 -6.87 -32.91 -0.14
C GLY A 481 -7.85 -32.21 0.81
N GLY A 482 -9.14 -32.53 0.73
CA GLY A 482 -10.14 -31.91 1.59
C GLY A 482 -9.74 -32.04 3.06
N THR A 483 -10.15 -31.07 3.88
CA THR A 483 -10.10 -31.22 5.34
C THR A 483 -10.68 -32.58 5.72
N PRO A 484 -10.06 -33.34 6.63
CA PRO A 484 -10.62 -34.60 7.10
C PRO A 484 -12.09 -34.38 7.45
N ALA A 485 -12.99 -35.14 6.83
CA ALA A 485 -14.36 -35.17 7.30
C ALA A 485 -14.29 -35.74 8.72
N CYS A 486 -14.65 -34.95 9.73
CA CYS A 486 -14.62 -35.37 11.14
C CYS A 486 -15.83 -36.25 11.46
N ASN A 487 -15.94 -37.32 10.68
CA ASN A 487 -17.02 -38.28 10.69
C ASN A 487 -16.42 -39.67 10.85
N GLY A 488 -17.12 -40.55 11.53
CA GLY A 488 -16.72 -41.96 11.64
C GLY A 488 -17.94 -42.86 11.69
N VAL A 489 -17.74 -44.13 11.31
CA VAL A 489 -18.76 -45.17 11.40
C VAL A 489 -18.13 -46.39 12.07
N ASN A 490 -18.83 -46.99 13.02
CA ASN A 490 -18.48 -48.29 13.55
C ASN A 490 -19.68 -49.22 13.35
N GLY A 491 -19.52 -50.18 12.44
CA GLY A 491 -20.50 -51.23 12.15
C GLY A 491 -20.11 -52.60 12.69
N THR A 492 -19.22 -52.65 13.68
CA THR A 492 -18.90 -53.90 14.37
C THR A 492 -19.99 -54.17 15.39
N ASP A 493 -20.66 -55.31 15.25
CA ASP A 493 -21.68 -55.76 16.20
C ASP A 493 -21.09 -55.84 17.62
N VAL A 494 -21.74 -55.17 18.57
CA VAL A 494 -21.44 -55.29 20.01
C VAL A 494 -22.67 -55.81 20.72
N ASN A 495 -22.63 -57.06 21.19
CA ASN A 495 -23.71 -57.66 21.96
C ASN A 495 -23.99 -56.82 23.22
N ILE A 496 -25.27 -56.63 23.52
CA ILE A 496 -25.78 -56.01 24.74
C ILE A 496 -26.40 -57.15 25.57
N PRO A 497 -25.66 -57.70 26.57
CA PRO A 497 -26.23 -58.65 27.52
C PRO A 497 -27.28 -58.01 28.43
N ASP A 498 -28.16 -58.85 28.95
CA ASP A 498 -29.24 -58.47 29.87
C ASP A 498 -28.70 -57.75 31.11
N ASN A 499 -29.34 -56.64 31.48
CA ASN A 499 -28.99 -55.80 32.64
C ASN A 499 -27.49 -55.43 32.73
N SER A 500 -26.88 -55.06 31.61
CA SER A 500 -25.45 -54.78 31.51
C SER A 500 -25.13 -53.49 30.76
N THR A 501 -23.86 -53.07 30.79
CA THR A 501 -23.38 -51.92 30.03
C THR A 501 -22.26 -52.33 29.10
N VAL A 502 -22.36 -51.90 27.84
CA VAL A 502 -21.35 -52.13 26.81
C VAL A 502 -20.93 -50.84 26.14
N THR A 503 -19.79 -50.87 25.45
CA THR A 503 -19.24 -49.71 24.76
C THR A 503 -18.77 -50.07 23.36
N SER A 504 -18.87 -49.12 22.44
CA SER A 504 -18.32 -49.18 21.08
C SER A 504 -17.62 -47.85 20.79
N THR A 505 -16.47 -47.86 20.10
CA THR A 505 -15.62 -46.66 19.94
C THR A 505 -15.42 -46.27 18.48
N ILE A 506 -15.30 -44.97 18.22
CA ILE A 506 -14.81 -44.37 16.97
C ILE A 506 -13.62 -43.48 17.33
N VAL A 507 -12.47 -43.68 16.66
CA VAL A 507 -11.29 -42.84 16.84
C VAL A 507 -11.22 -41.86 15.67
N LEU A 508 -11.30 -40.55 15.97
CA LEU A 508 -11.12 -39.49 14.98
C LEU A 508 -9.74 -38.84 15.18
N ALA A 509 -8.88 -38.97 14.18
CA ALA A 509 -7.52 -38.42 14.18
C ALA A 509 -7.38 -37.30 13.14
N GLY A 510 -6.59 -36.27 13.45
CA GLY A 510 -6.32 -35.15 12.53
C GLY A 510 -7.42 -34.09 12.45
N CYS A 511 -8.42 -34.17 13.34
CA CYS A 511 -9.57 -33.26 13.39
C CYS A 511 -9.34 -32.06 14.31
N THR A 512 -8.91 -30.92 13.77
CA THR A 512 -8.65 -29.73 14.59
C THR A 512 -9.92 -28.99 15.03
N GLY A 513 -9.90 -28.44 16.24
CA GLY A 513 -10.96 -27.59 16.78
C GLY A 513 -12.10 -28.36 17.46
N ASN A 514 -13.14 -27.62 17.85
CA ASN A 514 -14.32 -28.18 18.51
C ASN A 514 -15.39 -28.60 17.51
N ALA A 515 -16.19 -29.60 17.85
CA ALA A 515 -17.31 -30.08 17.05
C ALA A 515 -18.41 -29.02 16.89
N ALA A 516 -19.39 -29.27 16.02
CA ALA A 516 -20.49 -28.36 15.76
C ALA A 516 -21.60 -28.50 16.81
N ALA A 517 -22.33 -27.41 17.02
CA ALA A 517 -23.56 -27.45 17.82
C ALA A 517 -24.68 -28.30 17.17
N ALA A 518 -24.53 -28.63 15.88
CA ALA A 518 -25.45 -29.45 15.10
C ALA A 518 -24.84 -30.82 14.74
N SER A 519 -23.88 -31.31 15.53
CA SER A 519 -23.27 -32.63 15.33
C SER A 519 -24.32 -33.73 15.37
N THR A 520 -24.13 -34.80 14.60
CA THR A 520 -25.10 -35.90 14.51
C THR A 520 -24.51 -37.22 14.96
N VAL A 521 -25.32 -37.99 15.68
CA VAL A 521 -25.05 -39.37 16.07
C VAL A 521 -26.17 -40.25 15.52
N GLN A 522 -25.87 -41.06 14.52
CA GLN A 522 -26.80 -42.06 14.01
C GLN A 522 -26.56 -43.37 14.75
N VAL A 523 -27.63 -43.95 15.31
CA VAL A 523 -27.56 -45.19 16.10
C VAL A 523 -28.55 -46.20 15.54
N THR A 524 -28.06 -47.39 15.29
CA THR A 524 -28.82 -48.60 14.96
C THR A 524 -28.54 -49.63 16.05
N ILE A 525 -29.50 -49.85 16.94
CA ILE A 525 -29.46 -50.89 17.99
C ILE A 525 -30.62 -51.84 17.75
N ILE A 526 -30.31 -53.14 17.73
CA ILE A 526 -31.32 -54.19 17.68
C ILE A 526 -31.60 -54.64 19.12
N HIS A 527 -32.84 -54.50 19.59
CA HIS A 527 -33.27 -54.83 20.95
C HIS A 527 -34.79 -55.03 20.99
N THR A 528 -35.29 -56.00 21.76
CA THR A 528 -36.72 -56.35 21.86
C THR A 528 -37.53 -55.44 22.77
N PHE A 529 -36.87 -54.58 23.54
CA PHE A 529 -37.53 -53.59 24.40
C PHE A 529 -36.67 -52.35 24.59
N ILE A 530 -36.87 -51.29 23.80
CA ILE A 530 -35.98 -50.10 23.86
C ILE A 530 -36.24 -49.21 25.08
N GLY A 531 -37.35 -49.40 25.78
CA GLY A 531 -37.65 -48.74 27.05
C GLY A 531 -36.68 -49.10 28.19
N ASP A 532 -35.83 -50.10 28.00
CA ASP A 532 -34.83 -50.48 29.00
C ASP A 532 -33.47 -49.83 28.76
N LEU A 533 -33.26 -49.29 27.56
CA LEU A 533 -31.96 -48.79 27.14
C LEU A 533 -31.70 -47.36 27.63
N VAL A 534 -30.47 -47.12 28.09
CA VAL A 534 -29.87 -45.80 28.22
C VAL A 534 -28.68 -45.73 27.27
N VAL A 535 -28.76 -44.87 26.26
CA VAL A 535 -27.71 -44.69 25.24
C VAL A 535 -27.05 -43.34 25.48
N THR A 536 -25.74 -43.35 25.67
CA THR A 536 -24.92 -42.17 25.97
C THR A 536 -23.75 -42.07 25.02
N LEU A 537 -23.57 -40.92 24.38
CA LEU A 537 -22.31 -40.57 23.73
C LEU A 537 -21.33 -40.04 24.78
N VAL A 538 -20.10 -40.54 24.78
CA VAL A 538 -19.00 -40.07 25.63
C VAL A 538 -17.94 -39.44 24.74
N ALA A 539 -17.63 -38.17 25.00
CA ALA A 539 -16.62 -37.39 24.30
C ALA A 539 -15.19 -37.75 24.75
N PRO A 540 -14.14 -37.33 24.01
CA PRO A 540 -12.75 -37.68 24.34
C PRO A 540 -12.26 -37.19 25.71
N ASP A 541 -12.87 -36.13 26.25
CA ASP A 541 -12.58 -35.57 27.57
C ASP A 541 -13.34 -36.28 28.71
N GLY A 542 -14.24 -37.21 28.37
CA GLY A 542 -15.13 -37.92 29.29
C GLY A 542 -16.52 -37.30 29.49
N SER A 543 -16.81 -36.15 28.88
CA SER A 543 -18.13 -35.52 28.90
C SER A 543 -19.19 -36.42 28.27
N THR A 544 -20.39 -36.47 28.87
CA THR A 544 -21.44 -37.43 28.46
C THR A 544 -22.71 -36.75 27.98
N TYR A 545 -23.29 -37.29 26.90
CA TYR A 545 -24.51 -36.79 26.27
C TYR A 545 -25.52 -37.93 26.12
N VAL A 546 -26.65 -37.82 26.79
CA VAL A 546 -27.71 -38.84 26.74
C VAL A 546 -28.47 -38.70 25.43
N LEU A 547 -28.44 -39.74 24.61
CA LEU A 547 -29.15 -39.80 23.33
C LEU A 547 -30.54 -40.42 23.51
N HIS A 548 -30.60 -41.49 24.30
CA HIS A 548 -31.84 -42.22 24.61
C HIS A 548 -31.87 -42.55 26.10
N ASN A 549 -33.03 -42.37 26.74
CA ASN A 549 -33.20 -42.64 28.16
C ASN A 549 -34.54 -43.31 28.41
N ARG A 550 -34.56 -44.64 28.28
CA ARG A 550 -35.70 -45.49 28.66
C ARG A 550 -37.04 -45.06 28.04
N ALA A 551 -36.96 -44.45 26.86
CA ALA A 551 -38.12 -43.98 26.10
C ALA A 551 -38.59 -45.07 25.11
N GLY A 552 -39.81 -44.96 24.61
CA GLY A 552 -40.34 -45.87 23.58
C GLY A 552 -41.03 -47.14 24.11
N GLY A 553 -40.89 -47.47 25.40
CA GLY A 553 -41.58 -48.61 26.01
C GLY A 553 -41.23 -49.93 25.32
N SER A 554 -42.25 -50.74 25.00
CA SER A 554 -42.11 -52.06 24.36
C SER A 554 -41.88 -52.00 22.85
N ALA A 555 -41.35 -50.90 22.32
CA ALA A 555 -40.97 -50.82 20.92
C ALA A 555 -39.65 -51.57 20.68
N ASP A 556 -39.53 -52.20 19.53
CA ASP A 556 -38.31 -52.87 19.10
C ASP A 556 -37.37 -51.88 18.40
N ASN A 557 -36.07 -52.03 18.67
CA ASN A 557 -34.94 -51.40 17.99
C ASN A 557 -34.87 -49.86 18.06
N ILE A 558 -33.66 -49.33 18.07
CA ILE A 558 -33.40 -47.90 17.89
C ILE A 558 -32.78 -47.74 16.52
N VAL A 559 -33.46 -47.02 15.62
CA VAL A 559 -32.90 -46.59 14.32
C VAL A 559 -33.14 -45.09 14.23
N GLN A 560 -32.22 -44.32 14.81
CA GLN A 560 -32.45 -42.90 15.01
C GLN A 560 -31.16 -42.09 14.83
N THR A 561 -31.32 -40.89 14.29
CA THR A 561 -30.27 -39.86 14.28
C THR A 561 -30.58 -38.82 15.34
N TYR A 562 -29.62 -38.59 16.22
CA TYR A 562 -29.67 -37.59 17.28
C TYR A 562 -28.80 -36.41 16.88
N THR A 563 -29.33 -35.19 17.00
CA THR A 563 -28.52 -33.97 16.92
C THR A 563 -28.09 -33.57 18.32
N VAL A 564 -26.78 -33.41 18.53
CA VAL A 564 -26.19 -33.11 19.83
C VAL A 564 -25.31 -31.87 19.71
N ASN A 565 -25.45 -30.96 20.66
CA ASN A 565 -24.56 -29.82 20.72
C ASN A 565 -23.23 -30.24 21.36
N LEU A 566 -22.21 -30.40 20.52
CA LEU A 566 -20.85 -30.79 20.91
C LEU A 566 -19.85 -29.63 20.76
N SER A 567 -20.33 -28.38 20.73
CA SER A 567 -19.47 -27.21 20.47
C SER A 567 -18.39 -26.93 21.53
N SER A 568 -18.51 -27.54 22.71
CA SER A 568 -17.47 -27.55 23.74
C SER A 568 -16.40 -28.63 23.54
N GLU A 569 -16.68 -29.64 22.71
CA GLU A 569 -15.89 -30.87 22.65
C GLU A 569 -14.86 -30.85 21.53
N ALA A 570 -13.64 -31.30 21.84
CA ALA A 570 -12.60 -31.47 20.83
C ALA A 570 -13.00 -32.58 19.85
N ARG A 571 -12.88 -32.32 18.54
CA ARG A 571 -13.21 -33.32 17.51
C ARG A 571 -12.24 -34.50 17.51
N ASN A 572 -10.95 -34.21 17.71
CA ASN A 572 -9.88 -35.19 17.71
C ASN A 572 -9.88 -36.00 19.02
N GLY A 573 -10.02 -37.31 18.90
CA GLY A 573 -9.94 -38.22 20.03
C GLY A 573 -10.83 -39.45 19.87
N THR A 574 -10.95 -40.20 20.96
CA THR A 574 -11.77 -41.40 21.03
C THR A 574 -13.17 -41.04 21.50
N TRP A 575 -14.15 -41.21 20.62
CA TRP A 575 -15.56 -41.10 20.93
C TRP A 575 -16.13 -42.48 21.26
N THR A 576 -16.93 -42.56 22.31
CA THR A 576 -17.49 -43.84 22.78
C THR A 576 -19.01 -43.78 22.83
N LEU A 577 -19.69 -44.71 22.15
CA LEU A 577 -21.10 -44.98 22.38
C LEU A 577 -21.21 -45.98 23.53
N ARG A 578 -21.80 -45.56 24.64
CA ARG A 578 -22.10 -46.41 25.80
C ARG A 578 -23.58 -46.74 25.81
N VAL A 579 -23.90 -48.03 25.81
CA VAL A 579 -25.28 -48.52 25.88
C VAL A 579 -25.43 -49.36 27.14
N GLN A 580 -26.36 -48.96 27.99
CA GLN A 580 -26.77 -49.71 29.16
C GLN A 580 -28.16 -50.28 28.92
N ASP A 581 -28.33 -51.58 29.11
CA ASP A 581 -29.61 -52.17 29.43
C ASP A 581 -29.83 -52.08 30.95
N ALA A 582 -30.90 -51.41 31.36
CA ALA A 582 -31.19 -51.08 32.75
C ALA A 582 -32.37 -51.88 33.32
N ALA A 583 -32.85 -52.91 32.62
CA ALA A 583 -33.84 -53.85 33.11
C ALA A 583 -33.37 -55.30 32.88
N THR A 584 -34.21 -56.25 33.28
CA THR A 584 -33.95 -57.69 33.11
C THR A 584 -34.92 -58.26 32.09
N ALA A 585 -34.49 -59.30 31.35
CA ALA A 585 -35.21 -60.18 30.42
C ALA A 585 -34.98 -59.93 28.92
N ASP A 586 -34.33 -58.85 28.52
CA ASP A 586 -34.13 -58.48 27.12
C ASP A 586 -32.64 -58.44 26.78
N VAL A 587 -32.30 -58.74 25.52
CA VAL A 587 -30.91 -58.69 25.03
C VAL A 587 -30.90 -58.08 23.64
N GLY A 588 -29.75 -57.59 23.21
CA GLY A 588 -29.63 -57.04 21.87
C GLY A 588 -28.21 -56.87 21.40
N ARG A 589 -28.01 -55.96 20.44
CA ARG A 589 -26.68 -55.51 20.01
C ARG A 589 -26.71 -54.10 19.46
N ILE A 590 -25.59 -53.40 19.61
CA ILE A 590 -25.26 -52.26 18.76
C ILE A 590 -24.91 -52.84 17.40
N ASP A 591 -25.68 -52.52 16.37
CA ASP A 591 -25.49 -53.02 15.01
C ASP A 591 -24.57 -52.07 14.24
N THR A 592 -24.95 -50.79 14.19
CA THR A 592 -24.12 -49.72 13.60
C THR A 592 -24.29 -48.42 14.36
N TRP A 593 -23.25 -47.60 14.40
CA TRP A 593 -23.41 -46.20 14.72
C TRP A 593 -22.41 -45.33 13.96
N ALA A 594 -22.82 -44.09 13.69
CA ALA A 594 -22.03 -43.11 12.98
C ALA A 594 -22.02 -41.78 13.76
N LEU A 595 -20.91 -41.09 13.67
CA LEU A 595 -20.68 -39.78 14.26
C LEU A 595 -20.30 -38.81 13.14
N SER A 596 -20.87 -37.61 13.17
CA SER A 596 -20.47 -36.48 12.31
C SER A 596 -20.38 -35.22 13.16
N LEU A 597 -19.20 -34.59 13.18
CA LEU A 597 -18.83 -33.50 14.09
C LEU A 597 -18.67 -32.14 13.42
#